data_AF-A0A9N9PC94-F1
#
_entry.id   AF-A0A9N9PC94-F1
#
_cell.length_a   1.000
_cell.length_b   1.000
_cell.length_c   1.000
_cell.angle_alpha   90.00
_cell.angle_beta   90.00
_cell.angle_gamma   90.00
#
_symmetry.space_group_name_H-M   'P 1'
#
loop_
_entity.id
_entity.type
_entity.pdbx_description
1 polymer ?
#
loop_
_entity_poly.entity_id
_entity_poly.type
_entity_poly.pdbx_seq_one_letter_code
_entity_poly.pdbx_strand_id
1 'polypeptide(L)'
;LFAWLSTILVMFNKEVQCPMKPINSFLLKTIFKIGQVDLSTHSNECFGFTPETSEKIGEQLGVAIWKSQSLIRQNKSKLESPSTLEEYHSGFPSFLISFFTSLIITLHMKKYKANNYKRASRNLPIPDFDKSHATKISIFLTSMI
;
A
#
# COMPACT_ATOMS: atom_id res chain seq x y z
N LEU A 1 42.82 -32.21 -6.07
CA LEU A 1 41.54 -31.89 -6.75
C LEU A 1 40.54 -33.08 -6.79
N PHE A 2 40.62 -34.08 -5.90
CA PHE A 2 39.70 -35.25 -5.97
C PHE A 2 39.24 -35.80 -4.60
N ALA A 3 39.36 -35.04 -3.50
CA ALA A 3 38.93 -35.49 -2.17
C ALA A 3 37.62 -34.83 -1.67
N TRP A 4 37.08 -33.84 -2.39
CA TRP A 4 35.90 -33.09 -1.95
C TRP A 4 34.59 -33.47 -2.66
N LEU A 5 34.66 -34.28 -3.73
CA LEU A 5 33.46 -34.71 -4.47
C LEU A 5 32.86 -36.03 -3.97
N SER A 6 33.60 -36.88 -3.25
CA SER A 6 33.06 -38.14 -2.71
C SER A 6 32.14 -37.92 -1.50
N THR A 7 32.37 -36.86 -0.73
CA THR A 7 31.55 -36.53 0.45
C THR A 7 30.16 -36.01 0.07
N ILE A 8 30.02 -35.39 -1.12
CA ILE A 8 28.74 -34.87 -1.61
C ILE A 8 27.86 -36.02 -2.14
N LEU A 9 28.45 -37.07 -2.71
CA LEU A 9 27.68 -38.21 -3.25
C LEU A 9 27.12 -39.13 -2.15
N VAL A 10 27.77 -39.22 -0.99
CA VAL A 10 27.29 -39.99 0.17
C VAL A 10 26.13 -39.29 0.90
N MET A 11 26.02 -37.96 0.79
CA MET A 11 24.94 -37.18 1.38
C MET A 11 23.60 -37.33 0.63
N PHE A 12 23.61 -37.76 -0.64
CA PHE A 12 22.39 -37.90 -1.45
C PHE A 12 21.71 -39.28 -1.39
N ASN A 13 22.32 -40.28 -0.73
CA ASN A 13 21.85 -41.67 -0.80
C ASN A 13 21.64 -42.35 0.56
N LYS A 14 21.06 -41.62 1.52
CA LYS A 14 20.38 -42.25 2.65
C LYS A 14 18.94 -41.76 2.67
N GLU A 15 18.04 -42.63 2.22
CA GLU A 15 16.66 -42.59 2.66
C GLU A 15 16.64 -42.52 4.19
N VAL A 16 16.22 -41.37 4.71
CA VAL A 16 15.87 -41.22 6.11
C VAL A 16 14.35 -41.21 6.17
N GLN A 17 13.80 -42.37 6.52
CA GLN A 17 12.49 -42.48 7.14
C GLN A 17 12.53 -41.65 8.44
N CYS A 18 12.14 -40.39 8.38
CA CYS A 18 12.04 -39.54 9.56
C CYS A 18 10.84 -39.99 10.41
N PRO A 19 10.96 -40.10 11.76
CA PRO A 19 9.81 -40.33 12.61
C PRO A 19 8.81 -39.19 12.39
N MET A 20 7.59 -39.56 12.01
CA MET A 20 6.52 -38.64 11.65
C MET A 20 6.15 -37.80 12.87
N LYS A 21 6.76 -36.60 12.97
CA LYS A 21 6.35 -35.55 13.90
C LYS A 21 4.90 -35.21 13.55
N PRO A 22 3.95 -35.17 14.52
CA PRO A 22 2.56 -34.94 14.19
C PRO A 22 2.45 -33.61 13.48
N ILE A 23 1.97 -33.67 12.23
CA ILE A 23 1.70 -32.49 11.41
C ILE A 23 0.76 -31.62 12.24
N ASN A 24 1.23 -30.43 12.62
CA ASN A 24 0.41 -29.47 13.38
C ASN A 24 -0.95 -29.34 12.67
N SER A 25 -2.04 -29.45 13.43
CA SER A 25 -3.41 -29.25 12.95
C SER A 25 -3.55 -27.98 12.10
N PHE A 26 -2.77 -26.93 12.39
CA PHE A 26 -2.70 -25.71 11.61
C PHE A 26 -2.16 -25.93 10.19
N LEU A 27 -1.06 -26.69 10.02
CA LEU A 27 -0.51 -27.04 8.72
C LEU A 27 -1.46 -27.96 7.96
N LEU A 28 -2.06 -28.93 8.64
CA LEU A 28 -3.03 -29.85 8.04
C LEU A 28 -4.28 -29.10 7.53
N LYS A 29 -4.80 -28.15 8.32
CA LYS A 29 -5.92 -27.26 7.91
C LYS A 29 -5.53 -26.35 6.76
N THR A 30 -4.28 -25.89 6.72
CA THR A 30 -3.78 -25.04 5.62
C THR A 30 -3.70 -25.84 4.32
N ILE A 31 -3.14 -27.05 4.36
CA ILE A 31 -3.06 -27.96 3.22
C ILE A 31 -4.47 -28.35 2.72
N PHE A 32 -5.39 -28.70 3.63
CA PHE A 32 -6.76 -29.04 3.27
C PHE A 32 -7.52 -27.85 2.64
N LYS A 33 -7.30 -26.63 3.13
CA LYS A 33 -7.89 -25.43 2.52
C LYS A 33 -7.27 -25.13 1.16
N ILE A 34 -5.97 -25.27 0.99
CA ILE A 34 -5.30 -25.04 -0.30
C ILE A 34 -5.82 -26.03 -1.36
N GLY A 35 -6.01 -27.30 -1.00
CA GLY A 35 -6.56 -28.30 -1.92
C GLY A 35 -8.03 -28.10 -2.31
N GLN A 36 -8.77 -27.25 -1.59
CA GLN A 36 -10.18 -26.92 -1.87
C GLN A 36 -10.37 -25.53 -2.49
N VAL A 37 -9.32 -24.70 -2.56
CA VAL A 37 -9.40 -23.36 -3.11
C VAL A 37 -9.02 -23.42 -4.58
N ASP A 38 -9.98 -23.10 -5.44
CA ASP A 38 -9.74 -22.84 -6.85
C ASP A 38 -8.83 -21.60 -6.96
N LEU A 39 -7.52 -21.83 -7.15
CA LEU A 39 -6.51 -20.76 -7.30
C LEU A 39 -6.71 -19.91 -8.56
N SER A 40 -7.70 -20.25 -9.39
CA SER A 40 -8.17 -19.48 -10.54
C SER A 40 -8.90 -18.18 -10.15
N THR A 41 -9.18 -17.94 -8.86
CA THR A 41 -9.86 -16.72 -8.38
C THR A 41 -8.95 -15.80 -7.57
N HIS A 42 -7.71 -15.60 -7.99
CA HIS A 42 -7.11 -14.28 -7.81
C HIS A 42 -7.46 -13.49 -9.06
N SER A 43 -8.48 -12.65 -8.95
CA SER A 43 -8.66 -11.55 -9.89
C SER A 43 -7.36 -10.76 -9.88
N ASN A 44 -6.49 -11.05 -10.86
CA ASN A 44 -5.57 -10.09 -11.39
C ASN A 44 -6.45 -8.97 -11.96
N GLU A 45 -7.00 -8.13 -11.09
CA GLU A 45 -7.28 -6.76 -11.45
C GLU A 45 -5.91 -6.21 -11.82
N CYS A 46 -5.57 -6.31 -13.10
CA CYS A 46 -4.45 -5.62 -13.68
C CYS A 46 -4.76 -4.14 -13.47
N PHE A 47 -4.32 -3.59 -12.33
CA PHE A 47 -4.38 -2.17 -12.08
C PHE A 47 -3.74 -1.53 -13.30
N GLY A 48 -4.44 -0.60 -13.96
CA GLY A 48 -3.97 0.07 -15.17
C GLY A 48 -2.73 0.95 -14.98
N PHE A 49 -1.97 0.71 -13.90
CA PHE A 49 -0.66 1.26 -13.59
C PHE A 49 0.43 0.27 -14.05
N THR A 50 0.71 0.31 -15.34
CA THR A 50 2.00 -0.13 -15.92
C THR A 50 3.07 0.96 -15.69
N PRO A 51 4.37 0.67 -15.87
CA PRO A 51 5.40 1.71 -15.84
C PRO A 51 5.10 2.89 -16.78
N GLU A 52 4.70 2.60 -18.03
CA GLU A 52 4.39 3.61 -19.05
C GLU A 52 3.19 4.50 -18.67
N THR A 53 2.12 3.90 -18.15
CA THR A 53 0.94 4.66 -17.71
C THR A 53 1.23 5.49 -16.46
N SER A 54 2.09 4.97 -15.56
CA SER A 54 2.55 5.70 -14.38
C SER A 54 3.38 6.93 -14.77
N GLU A 55 4.31 6.78 -15.71
CA GLU A 55 5.12 7.87 -16.26
C GLU A 55 4.23 8.95 -16.87
N LYS A 56 3.28 8.56 -17.71
CA LYS A 56 2.34 9.48 -18.35
C LYS A 56 1.48 10.25 -17.35
N ILE A 57 1.00 9.60 -16.28
CA ILE A 57 0.28 10.27 -15.20
C ILE A 57 1.20 11.28 -14.48
N GLY A 58 2.45 10.91 -14.24
CA GLY A 58 3.47 11.79 -13.65
C GLY A 58 3.75 13.03 -14.50
N GLU A 59 3.94 12.86 -15.80
CA GLU A 59 4.12 13.97 -16.75
C GLU A 59 2.92 14.91 -16.76
N GLN A 60 1.71 14.36 -16.85
CA GLN A 60 0.48 15.15 -16.83
C GLN A 60 0.33 15.94 -15.53
N LEU A 61 0.64 15.30 -14.39
CA LEU A 61 0.61 15.96 -13.09
C LEU A 61 1.66 17.08 -13.02
N GLY A 62 2.89 16.83 -13.48
CA GLY A 62 3.96 17.82 -13.53
C GLY A 62 3.61 19.04 -14.39
N VAL A 63 3.05 18.83 -15.58
CA VAL A 63 2.57 19.92 -16.46
C VAL A 63 1.44 20.71 -15.79
N ALA A 64 0.52 20.03 -15.10
CA ALA A 64 -0.57 20.71 -14.38
C ALA A 64 -0.03 21.58 -13.23
N ILE A 65 0.94 21.07 -12.46
CA ILE A 65 1.63 21.82 -11.41
C ILE A 65 2.32 23.04 -12.00
N TRP A 66 3.10 22.87 -13.06
CA TRP A 66 3.80 23.97 -13.72
C TRP A 66 2.83 25.08 -14.18
N LYS A 67 1.74 24.70 -14.84
CA LYS A 67 0.71 25.66 -15.31
C LYS A 67 0.00 26.39 -14.16
N SER A 68 -0.05 25.77 -12.98
CA SER A 68 -0.71 26.35 -11.80
C SER A 68 0.16 27.33 -11.01
N GLN A 69 1.40 27.60 -11.45
CA GLN A 69 2.32 28.51 -10.77
C GLN A 69 1.74 29.93 -10.59
N SER A 70 0.92 30.40 -11.53
CA SER A 70 0.26 31.70 -11.42
C SER A 70 -0.73 31.75 -10.24
N LEU A 71 -1.49 30.68 -9.99
CA LEU A 71 -2.40 30.55 -8.85
C LEU A 71 -1.63 30.56 -7.53
N ILE A 72 -0.50 29.86 -7.46
CA ILE A 72 0.38 29.84 -6.28
C ILE A 72 0.89 31.25 -5.97
N ARG A 73 1.30 32.00 -7.01
CA ARG A 73 1.76 33.39 -6.86
C ARG A 73 0.64 34.33 -6.41
N GLN A 74 -0.59 34.14 -6.89
CA GLN A 74 -1.75 34.93 -6.46
C GLN A 74 -2.10 34.65 -5.00
N ASN A 75 -1.97 33.41 -4.56
CA ASN A 75 -2.27 32.97 -3.20
C ASN A 75 -1.07 33.06 -2.24
N LYS A 76 -0.03 33.82 -2.60
CA LYS A 76 1.22 33.91 -1.83
C LYS A 76 1.01 34.22 -0.35
N SER A 77 0.10 35.14 -0.03
CA SER A 77 -0.22 35.48 1.37
C SER A 77 -0.73 34.30 2.18
N LYS A 78 -1.59 33.46 1.57
CA LYS A 78 -2.11 32.22 2.20
C LYS A 78 -1.03 31.17 2.43
N LEU A 79 0.04 31.19 1.63
CA LEU A 79 1.12 30.21 1.71
C LEU A 79 2.24 30.64 2.65
N GLU A 80 2.53 31.94 2.74
CA GLU A 80 3.59 32.48 3.59
C GLU A 80 3.12 32.86 4.99
N SER A 81 1.87 33.31 5.13
CA SER A 81 1.32 33.79 6.41
C SER A 81 -0.16 33.43 6.57
N PRO A 82 -0.51 32.14 6.52
CA PRO A 82 -1.89 31.69 6.77
C PRO A 82 -2.30 31.94 8.22
N SER A 83 -3.58 32.23 8.44
CA SER A 83 -4.20 32.31 9.76
C SER A 83 -4.57 30.93 10.31
N THR A 84 -4.81 29.96 9.41
CA THR A 84 -5.23 28.58 9.74
C THR A 84 -4.61 27.56 8.77
N LEU A 85 -4.58 26.28 9.17
CA LEU A 85 -4.09 25.21 8.31
C LEU A 85 -4.99 25.01 7.09
N GLU A 86 -6.29 25.22 7.25
CA GLU A 86 -7.28 25.17 6.18
C GLU A 86 -7.06 26.30 5.16
N GLU A 87 -6.74 27.51 5.63
CA GLU A 87 -6.39 28.63 4.76
C GLU A 87 -5.11 28.34 3.98
N TYR A 88 -4.07 27.82 4.65
CA TYR A 88 -2.83 27.37 4.02
C TYR A 88 -3.12 26.35 2.91
N HIS A 89 -3.89 25.32 3.24
CA HIS A 89 -4.27 24.28 2.29
C HIS A 89 -5.04 24.85 1.10
N SER A 90 -5.95 25.81 1.33
CA SER A 90 -6.71 26.47 0.26
C SER A 90 -5.87 27.35 -0.67
N GLY A 91 -4.63 27.67 -0.29
CA GLY A 91 -3.68 28.40 -1.14
C GLY A 91 -3.18 27.59 -2.33
N PHE A 92 -3.23 26.25 -2.23
CA PHE A 92 -2.78 25.36 -3.29
C PHE A 92 -3.82 25.16 -4.40
N PRO A 93 -3.38 24.78 -5.61
CA PRO A 93 -4.29 24.41 -6.69
C PRO A 93 -5.23 23.26 -6.27
N SER A 94 -6.52 23.42 -6.56
CA SER A 94 -7.56 22.45 -6.15
C SER A 94 -7.35 21.04 -6.68
N PHE A 95 -6.77 20.89 -7.88
CA PHE A 95 -6.45 19.57 -8.43
C PHE A 95 -5.39 18.86 -7.58
N LEU A 96 -4.40 19.59 -7.05
CA LEU A 96 -3.29 19.05 -6.28
C LEU A 96 -3.78 18.59 -4.91
N ILE A 97 -4.60 19.42 -4.26
CA ILE A 97 -5.33 19.10 -3.03
C ILE A 97 -6.14 17.81 -3.22
N SER A 98 -6.94 17.77 -4.29
CA SER A 98 -7.84 16.64 -4.57
C SER A 98 -7.06 15.34 -4.84
N PHE A 99 -5.94 15.44 -5.56
CA PHE A 99 -5.06 14.32 -5.86
C PHE A 99 -4.50 13.69 -4.59
N PHE A 100 -3.81 14.46 -3.75
CA PHE A 100 -3.21 13.93 -2.52
C PHE A 100 -4.26 13.50 -1.50
N THR A 101 -5.37 14.23 -1.38
CA THR A 101 -6.44 13.87 -0.46
C THR A 101 -7.02 12.51 -0.83
N SER A 102 -7.31 12.29 -2.11
CA SER A 102 -7.86 11.03 -2.61
C SER A 102 -6.87 9.88 -2.47
N LEU A 103 -5.59 10.12 -2.76
CA LEU A 103 -4.52 9.13 -2.60
C LEU A 103 -4.43 8.65 -1.14
N ILE A 104 -4.30 9.59 -0.20
CA ILE A 104 -4.10 9.25 1.21
C ILE A 104 -5.35 8.65 1.84
N ILE A 105 -6.54 9.19 1.56
CA ILE A 105 -7.81 8.61 2.06
C ILE A 105 -7.99 7.18 1.55
N THR A 106 -7.67 6.91 0.28
CA THR A 106 -7.79 5.56 -0.29
C THR A 106 -6.87 4.57 0.42
N LEU A 107 -5.61 4.95 0.65
CA LEU A 107 -4.64 4.13 1.38
C LEU A 107 -5.08 3.89 2.83
N HIS A 108 -5.52 4.94 3.52
CA HIS A 108 -6.04 4.86 4.88
C HIS A 108 -7.27 3.96 4.96
N MET A 109 -8.21 4.06 4.02
CA MET A 109 -9.41 3.25 4.00
C MET A 109 -9.10 1.76 3.77
N LYS A 110 -8.14 1.44 2.89
CA LYS A 110 -7.68 0.06 2.69
C LYS A 110 -7.05 -0.51 3.97
N LYS A 111 -6.20 0.27 4.64
CA LYS A 111 -5.60 -0.11 5.94
C LYS A 111 -6.67 -0.30 7.02
N TYR A 112 -7.64 0.61 7.11
CA TYR A 112 -8.77 0.55 8.03
C TYR A 112 -9.60 -0.72 7.84
N LYS A 113 -10.00 -1.02 6.59
CA LYS A 113 -10.73 -2.25 6.25
C LYS A 113 -9.96 -3.51 6.65
N ALA A 114 -8.66 -3.58 6.34
CA ALA A 114 -7.82 -4.72 6.68
C ALA A 114 -7.69 -4.91 8.21
N ASN A 115 -7.54 -3.83 8.96
CA ASN A 115 -7.47 -3.88 10.42
C ASN A 115 -8.81 -4.31 11.03
N ASN A 116 -9.92 -3.76 10.54
CA ASN A 116 -11.25 -4.08 11.06
C ASN A 116 -11.66 -5.51 10.79
N TYR A 117 -11.28 -6.06 9.64
CA TYR A 117 -11.45 -7.48 9.36
C TYR A 117 -10.77 -8.36 10.43
N LYS A 118 -9.55 -7.99 10.86
CA LYS A 118 -8.82 -8.69 11.94
C LYS A 118 -9.41 -8.46 13.33
N ARG A 119 -10.08 -7.32 13.56
CA ARG A 119 -10.76 -7.02 14.84
C ARG A 119 -12.07 -7.78 14.96
N ALA A 120 -12.84 -7.83 13.87
CA ALA A 120 -14.09 -8.58 13.79
C ALA A 120 -13.87 -10.07 14.08
N SER A 121 -12.80 -10.68 13.55
CA SER A 121 -12.48 -12.07 13.85
C SER A 121 -12.09 -12.35 15.31
N ARG A 122 -11.81 -11.30 16.09
CA ARG A 122 -11.50 -11.36 17.53
C ARG A 122 -12.65 -10.85 18.39
N ASN A 123 -13.83 -10.58 17.80
CA ASN A 123 -14.97 -9.96 18.47
C ASN A 123 -14.65 -8.63 19.16
N LEU A 124 -13.71 -7.85 18.59
CA LEU A 124 -13.34 -6.52 19.10
C LEU A 124 -14.20 -5.44 18.45
N PRO A 125 -14.50 -4.34 19.17
CA PRO A 125 -15.26 -3.22 18.62
C PRO A 125 -14.49 -2.58 17.45
N ILE A 126 -15.25 -2.18 16.44
CA ILE A 126 -14.75 -1.50 15.26
C ILE A 126 -14.86 0.01 15.51
N PRO A 127 -13.72 0.74 15.59
CA PRO A 127 -13.76 2.19 15.74
C PRO A 127 -14.22 2.84 14.43
N ASP A 128 -14.75 4.07 14.52
CA ASP A 128 -15.08 4.87 13.35
C ASP A 128 -13.85 5.23 12.52
N PHE A 129 -14.06 5.44 11.22
CA PHE A 129 -12.99 5.86 10.32
C PHE A 129 -12.73 7.37 10.45
N ASP A 130 -11.62 7.72 11.10
CA ASP A 130 -11.16 9.10 11.20
C ASP A 130 -10.34 9.53 9.97
N LYS A 131 -10.84 10.56 9.27
CA LYS A 131 -10.17 11.17 8.12
C LYS A 131 -9.19 12.27 8.51
N SER A 132 -9.23 12.79 9.75
CA SER A 132 -8.45 13.95 10.18
C SER A 132 -6.95 13.75 9.97
N HIS A 133 -6.44 12.55 10.28
CA HIS A 133 -5.05 12.19 10.07
C HIS A 133 -4.66 12.13 8.59
N ALA A 134 -5.55 11.58 7.74
CA ALA A 134 -5.34 11.52 6.30
C ALA A 134 -5.28 12.93 5.68
N THR A 135 -6.14 13.85 6.13
CA THR A 135 -6.15 15.24 5.69
C THR A 135 -4.84 15.95 6.04
N LYS A 136 -4.32 15.79 7.26
CA LYS A 136 -3.04 16.38 7.67
C LYS A 136 -1.86 15.90 6.82
N ILE A 137 -1.80 14.59 6.54
CA ILE A 137 -0.77 14.02 5.66
C ILE A 137 -0.91 14.59 4.24
N SER A 138 -2.14 14.70 3.73
CA SER A 138 -2.38 15.30 2.40
C SER A 138 -1.88 16.73 2.31
N ILE A 139 -2.15 17.56 3.32
CA ILE A 139 -1.68 18.95 3.38
C ILE A 139 -0.14 18.99 3.37
N PHE A 140 0.49 18.14 4.18
CA PHE A 140 1.94 18.02 4.22
C PHE A 140 2.53 17.65 2.84
N LEU A 141 1.98 16.64 2.16
CA LEU A 141 2.45 16.26 0.83
C LEU A 141 2.24 17.35 -0.22
N THR A 142 1.11 18.05 -0.14
CA THR A 142 0.81 19.18 -1.02
C THR A 142 1.84 20.30 -0.85
N SER A 143 2.34 20.52 0.38
CA SER A 143 3.37 21.53 0.67
C SER A 143 4.78 21.19 0.20
N MET A 144 5.06 19.94 -0.17
CA MET A 144 6.38 19.50 -0.63
C MET A 144 6.60 19.72 -2.14
N ILE A 145 5.54 20.03 -2.88
CA ILE A 145 5.55 20.31 -4.32
C ILE A 145 5.96 21.77 -4.55
#